data_AF-A0A0L6JMT0-F1
#
_entry.id   AF-A0A0L6JMT0-F1
#
_cell.length_a   1.000
_cell.length_b   1.000
_cell.length_c   1.000
_cell.angle_alpha   90.00
_cell.angle_beta   90.00
_cell.angle_gamma   90.00
#
_symmetry.space_group_name_H-M   'P 1'
#
loop_
_entity.id
_entity.type
_entity.pdbx_description
1 polymer ?
#
loop_
_entity_poly.entity_id
_entity_poly.type
_entity_poly.pdbx_seq_one_letter_code
_entity_poly.pdbx_strand_id
1 'polypeptide(L)'
;MKKMILMVLLTASQIISLTACSDRDIEDNSKPVSSAVVSTPSQRNTPMPDTGKPYKLSTAEANSLLSQIEGCWYNLNDMETIKAIGVRDMIVIIKENNKFQIYRNYPDTGVGGGITEVIKEKGGNKYRIKGMGENTQSPMEFIIDLSNDYKSMIATSNVYPDTSEKDVKFIRYSRELEESIELKCLAGDYLDAQNKAYSFKDGGVAIWPDNKTFKFSISKQDRNSSPHIVAYDDKGKETARYSYKLLNDNLEIKNPDNNKTMLDLRGADYSANMEQKAIDLVAAKFKANADYQAESGVTIYKSSIGEIQLYCQGTDDKGRYKVILSISAYPDGSNDPYNEGAREFIVDVKTGHIEEVTQK
;
A
#
# COMPACT_ATOMS: atom_id res chain seq x y z
N MET A 1 6.63 -14.40 53.76
CA MET A 1 5.40 -13.90 53.10
C MET A 1 5.55 -14.15 51.60
N LYS A 2 5.39 -15.42 51.19
CA LYS A 2 4.25 -16.01 50.47
C LYS A 2 3.98 -15.38 49.09
N LYS A 3 4.57 -16.05 48.07
CA LYS A 3 4.14 -16.08 46.67
C LYS A 3 2.63 -16.33 46.59
N MET A 4 1.93 -15.62 45.72
CA MET A 4 0.58 -16.02 45.32
C MET A 4 0.47 -15.95 43.79
N ILE A 5 0.56 -17.14 43.22
CA ILE A 5 0.07 -17.52 41.89
C ILE A 5 -1.44 -17.27 41.88
N LEU A 6 -1.98 -16.66 40.83
CA LEU A 6 -3.37 -16.90 40.47
C LEU A 6 -3.53 -16.94 38.95
N MET A 7 -3.56 -18.18 38.49
CA MET A 7 -4.07 -18.66 37.22
C MET A 7 -5.57 -18.93 37.45
N VAL A 8 -6.48 -18.37 36.65
CA VAL A 8 -7.88 -18.85 36.60
C VAL A 8 -8.32 -18.96 35.15
N LEU A 9 -8.64 -20.21 34.80
CA LEU A 9 -9.30 -20.69 33.60
C LEU A 9 -10.79 -20.33 33.57
N LEU A 10 -11.32 -20.27 32.33
CA LEU A 10 -12.69 -20.48 31.87
C LEU A 10 -13.81 -20.69 32.90
N THR A 11 -14.90 -19.92 32.73
CA THR A 11 -16.27 -20.43 32.88
C THR A 11 -17.14 -19.98 31.71
N ALA A 12 -17.79 -20.96 31.09
CA ALA A 12 -18.92 -20.81 30.19
C ALA A 12 -20.23 -20.77 31.01
N SER A 13 -21.25 -20.06 30.51
CA SER A 13 -22.69 -20.41 30.48
C SER A 13 -23.55 -19.13 30.40
N GLN A 14 -24.19 -18.85 29.26
CA GLN A 14 -25.62 -19.07 28.91
C GLN A 14 -26.53 -17.84 29.17
N ILE A 15 -26.90 -17.12 28.10
CA ILE A 15 -28.23 -17.06 27.41
C ILE A 15 -29.29 -16.22 28.13
N ILE A 16 -29.66 -15.06 27.54
CA ILE A 16 -31.06 -14.66 27.30
C ILE A 16 -31.16 -14.00 25.92
N SER A 17 -31.99 -14.60 25.07
CA SER A 17 -32.38 -14.17 23.74
C SER A 17 -33.31 -12.97 23.75
N LEU A 18 -33.23 -12.12 22.73
CA LEU A 18 -34.41 -11.51 22.12
C LEU A 18 -34.39 -11.77 20.62
N THR A 19 -35.38 -12.55 20.21
CA THR A 19 -35.71 -13.05 18.89
C THR A 19 -36.57 -12.04 18.13
N ALA A 20 -36.31 -11.89 16.82
CA ALA A 20 -37.32 -11.78 15.76
C ALA A 20 -36.58 -12.00 14.42
N CYS A 21 -36.56 -13.24 13.92
CA CYS A 21 -37.48 -13.77 12.89
C CYS A 21 -37.21 -13.16 11.50
N SER A 22 -36.97 -13.95 10.45
CA SER A 22 -37.67 -15.20 10.12
C SER A 22 -36.80 -16.30 9.52
N ASP A 23 -37.10 -17.51 10.00
CA ASP A 23 -36.67 -18.84 9.59
C ASP A 23 -37.17 -19.27 8.20
N ARG A 24 -36.46 -20.22 7.60
CA ARG A 24 -36.86 -21.64 7.46
C ARG A 24 -35.71 -22.42 6.80
N ASP A 25 -35.04 -23.33 7.50
CA ASP A 25 -35.44 -24.73 7.81
C ASP A 25 -35.32 -25.64 6.56
N ILE A 26 -34.75 -26.84 6.54
CA ILE A 26 -34.46 -27.83 7.59
C ILE A 26 -33.55 -28.95 7.03
N GLU A 27 -32.73 -29.49 7.93
CA GLU A 27 -32.21 -30.86 8.11
C GLU A 27 -31.40 -31.64 7.05
N ASP A 28 -30.19 -31.94 7.52
CA ASP A 28 -29.37 -33.12 7.30
C ASP A 28 -30.06 -34.40 7.84
N ASN A 29 -30.10 -35.46 7.03
CA ASN A 29 -29.84 -36.84 7.46
C ASN A 29 -29.95 -37.82 6.28
N SER A 30 -28.81 -38.37 5.83
CA SER A 30 -28.56 -39.83 5.70
C SER A 30 -27.42 -40.17 4.71
N LYS A 31 -26.72 -41.26 5.06
CA LYS A 31 -25.53 -41.89 4.46
C LYS A 31 -25.58 -42.17 2.93
N PRO A 32 -24.42 -42.47 2.30
CA PRO A 32 -24.12 -42.10 0.92
C PRO A 32 -24.80 -43.03 -0.09
N VAL A 33 -25.51 -42.44 -1.04
CA VAL A 33 -25.99 -43.13 -2.23
C VAL A 33 -25.23 -42.60 -3.44
N SER A 34 -24.32 -43.44 -3.94
CA SER A 34 -23.68 -43.33 -5.24
C SER A 34 -24.71 -43.02 -6.33
N SER A 35 -24.69 -41.77 -6.81
CA SER A 35 -25.42 -41.33 -7.99
C SER A 35 -24.39 -40.80 -8.97
N ALA A 36 -24.22 -41.53 -10.08
CA ALA A 36 -23.26 -41.23 -11.13
C ALA A 36 -23.39 -39.77 -11.59
N VAL A 37 -22.31 -39.00 -11.46
CA VAL A 37 -22.16 -37.75 -12.19
C VAL A 37 -22.07 -38.12 -13.65
N VAL A 38 -23.16 -37.86 -14.39
CA VAL A 38 -23.10 -37.79 -15.85
C VAL A 38 -22.11 -36.70 -16.17
N SER A 39 -20.89 -37.11 -16.50
CA SER A 39 -19.82 -36.24 -16.94
C SER A 39 -20.27 -35.63 -18.26
N THR A 40 -20.69 -34.37 -18.26
CA THR A 40 -20.73 -33.62 -19.50
C THR A 40 -19.29 -33.56 -20.00
N PRO A 41 -18.98 -34.03 -21.22
CA PRO A 41 -17.60 -34.09 -21.65
C PRO A 41 -17.03 -32.68 -21.69
N SER A 42 -15.93 -32.51 -20.96
CA SER A 42 -15.04 -31.36 -21.04
C SER A 42 -14.79 -31.06 -22.53
N GLN A 43 -15.31 -29.94 -23.02
CA GLN A 43 -14.97 -29.48 -24.36
C GLN A 43 -13.48 -29.15 -24.33
N ARG A 44 -12.67 -30.04 -24.93
CA ARG A 44 -11.30 -29.75 -25.33
C ARG A 44 -11.31 -28.41 -26.05
N ASN A 45 -10.66 -27.41 -25.46
CA ASN A 45 -10.27 -26.18 -26.14
C ASN A 45 -9.54 -26.60 -27.42
N THR A 46 -10.19 -26.40 -28.55
CA THR A 46 -9.56 -26.58 -29.85
C THR A 46 -8.53 -25.47 -29.98
N PRO A 47 -7.24 -25.75 -30.29
CA PRO A 47 -6.27 -24.69 -30.55
C PRO A 47 -6.81 -23.85 -31.71
N MET A 48 -7.01 -22.55 -31.49
CA MET A 48 -7.50 -21.65 -32.53
C MET A 48 -6.47 -21.57 -33.67
N PRO A 49 -6.91 -21.51 -34.93
CA PRO A 49 -6.02 -21.37 -36.07
C PRO A 49 -5.28 -20.02 -36.02
N ASP A 50 -3.95 -20.06 -36.09
CA ASP A 50 -3.09 -18.89 -36.22
C ASP A 50 -3.22 -18.32 -37.64
N THR A 51 -4.10 -17.34 -37.81
CA THR A 51 -4.37 -16.70 -39.11
C THR A 51 -3.30 -15.68 -39.52
N GLY A 52 -2.24 -15.49 -38.72
CA GLY A 52 -1.06 -14.70 -39.08
C GLY A 52 -1.27 -13.19 -39.27
N LYS A 53 -2.49 -12.67 -39.09
CA LYS A 53 -2.84 -11.25 -39.13
C LYS A 53 -3.65 -10.85 -37.88
N PRO A 54 -3.53 -9.61 -37.39
CA PRO A 54 -4.40 -9.13 -36.32
C PRO A 54 -5.86 -9.25 -36.74
N TYR A 55 -6.71 -9.74 -35.84
CA TYR A 55 -8.13 -9.89 -36.10
C TYR A 55 -8.96 -9.48 -34.89
N LYS A 56 -10.10 -8.87 -35.16
CA LYS A 56 -11.09 -8.52 -34.14
C LYS A 56 -11.72 -9.80 -33.60
N LEU A 57 -11.73 -9.97 -32.28
CA LEU A 57 -12.47 -11.06 -31.65
C LEU A 57 -13.98 -10.83 -31.81
N SER A 58 -14.72 -11.90 -32.05
CA SER A 58 -16.18 -11.88 -31.91
C SER A 58 -16.58 -11.54 -30.47
N THR A 59 -17.82 -11.11 -30.26
CA THR A 59 -18.33 -10.78 -28.92
C THR A 59 -18.19 -11.96 -27.94
N ALA A 60 -18.42 -13.19 -28.41
CA ALA A 60 -18.30 -14.39 -27.57
C ALA A 60 -16.84 -14.67 -27.17
N GLU A 61 -15.91 -14.55 -28.11
CA GLU A 61 -14.47 -14.74 -27.87
C GLU A 61 -13.91 -13.64 -26.95
N ALA A 62 -14.30 -12.39 -27.19
CA ALA A 62 -13.91 -11.25 -26.35
C ALA A 62 -14.42 -11.44 -24.92
N ASN A 63 -15.70 -11.79 -24.74
CA ASN A 63 -16.25 -12.05 -23.41
C ASN A 63 -15.56 -13.23 -22.71
N SER A 64 -15.23 -14.29 -23.45
CA SER A 64 -14.50 -15.45 -22.89
C SER A 64 -13.11 -15.04 -22.38
N LEU A 65 -12.35 -14.30 -23.19
CA LEU A 65 -11.04 -13.78 -22.79
C LEU A 65 -11.14 -12.83 -21.60
N LEU A 66 -12.04 -11.84 -21.66
CA LEU A 66 -12.19 -10.82 -20.62
C LEU A 66 -12.63 -11.43 -19.29
N SER A 67 -13.51 -12.45 -19.31
CA SER A 67 -13.82 -13.24 -18.11
C SER A 67 -12.62 -14.00 -17.56
N GLN A 68 -11.72 -14.50 -18.41
CA GLN A 68 -10.52 -15.21 -17.94
C GLN A 68 -9.52 -14.27 -17.25
N ILE A 69 -9.44 -13.01 -17.69
CA ILE A 69 -8.50 -12.02 -17.18
C ILE A 69 -9.14 -11.00 -16.21
N GLU A 70 -10.41 -11.19 -15.89
CA GLU A 70 -11.13 -10.38 -14.90
C GLU A 70 -10.41 -10.42 -13.53
N GLY A 71 -10.34 -9.27 -12.88
CA GLY A 71 -9.69 -9.07 -11.60
C GLY A 71 -8.68 -7.92 -11.59
N CYS A 72 -7.91 -7.87 -10.50
CA CYS A 72 -6.86 -6.89 -10.28
C CYS A 72 -5.49 -7.45 -10.69
N TRP A 73 -4.64 -6.59 -11.21
CA TRP A 73 -3.30 -6.92 -11.68
C TRP A 73 -2.32 -5.87 -11.14
N TYR A 74 -1.33 -6.30 -10.36
CA TYR A 74 -0.42 -5.45 -9.61
C TYR A 74 0.91 -5.24 -10.33
N ASN A 75 1.33 -3.99 -10.48
CA ASN A 75 2.70 -3.67 -10.84
C ASN A 75 3.58 -3.80 -9.59
N LEU A 76 4.60 -4.66 -9.66
CA LEU A 76 5.51 -4.94 -8.55
C LEU A 76 6.92 -4.35 -8.75
N ASN A 77 7.11 -3.47 -9.74
CA ASN A 77 8.42 -2.93 -10.08
C ASN A 77 8.91 -1.88 -9.10
N ASP A 78 8.00 -1.10 -8.49
CA ASP A 78 8.34 -0.10 -7.48
C ASP A 78 8.26 -0.68 -6.06
N MET A 79 9.27 -1.46 -5.70
CA MET A 79 9.34 -2.12 -4.40
C MET A 79 9.46 -1.14 -3.22
N GLU A 80 9.98 0.06 -3.44
CA GLU A 80 10.11 1.07 -2.38
C GLU A 80 8.74 1.63 -2.01
N THR A 81 7.94 2.05 -3.00
CA THR A 81 6.57 2.49 -2.77
C THR A 81 5.72 1.36 -2.22
N ILE A 82 5.88 0.13 -2.74
CA ILE A 82 5.13 -1.03 -2.24
C ILE A 82 5.39 -1.27 -0.76
N LYS A 83 6.64 -1.17 -0.30
CA LYS A 83 6.96 -1.29 1.13
C LYS A 83 6.37 -0.16 1.96
N ALA A 84 6.36 1.06 1.44
CA ALA A 84 5.89 2.21 2.19
C ALA A 84 4.36 2.22 2.37
N ILE A 85 3.62 1.90 1.29
CA ILE A 85 2.18 2.18 1.22
C ILE A 85 1.38 1.14 0.41
N GLY A 86 1.97 -0.01 0.05
CA GLY A 86 1.34 -1.05 -0.76
C GLY A 86 1.31 -0.75 -2.26
N VAL A 87 0.57 -1.57 -3.03
CA VAL A 87 0.50 -1.42 -4.49
C VAL A 87 -0.48 -0.33 -4.89
N ARG A 88 0.01 0.73 -5.54
CA ARG A 88 -0.83 1.78 -6.13
C ARG A 88 -1.02 1.65 -7.64
N ASP A 89 0.03 1.25 -8.37
CA ASP A 89 -0.07 1.02 -9.82
C ASP A 89 -0.66 -0.36 -10.12
N MET A 90 -1.83 -0.37 -10.73
CA MET A 90 -2.56 -1.59 -11.04
C MET A 90 -3.47 -1.42 -12.25
N ILE A 91 -3.75 -2.55 -12.90
CA ILE A 91 -4.82 -2.67 -13.88
C ILE A 91 -5.97 -3.47 -13.28
N VAL A 92 -7.19 -3.01 -13.49
CA VAL A 92 -8.41 -3.65 -13.01
C VAL A 92 -9.31 -3.89 -14.21
N ILE A 93 -9.70 -5.14 -14.43
CA ILE A 93 -10.67 -5.54 -15.45
C ILE A 93 -11.88 -6.09 -14.70
N ILE A 94 -13.05 -5.48 -14.89
CA ILE A 94 -14.28 -5.86 -14.18
C ILE A 94 -15.46 -5.90 -15.13
N LYS A 95 -16.46 -6.71 -14.78
CA LYS A 95 -17.73 -6.75 -15.48
C LYS A 95 -18.82 -6.04 -14.68
N GLU A 96 -19.30 -4.91 -15.19
CA GLU A 96 -20.40 -4.14 -14.61
C GLU A 96 -21.56 -4.03 -15.61
N ASN A 97 -22.80 -4.24 -15.16
CA ASN A 97 -23.99 -4.09 -16.01
C ASN A 97 -23.90 -4.87 -17.35
N ASN A 98 -23.35 -6.09 -17.31
CA ASN A 98 -23.07 -6.95 -18.47
C ASN A 98 -22.07 -6.40 -19.50
N LYS A 99 -21.30 -5.37 -19.15
CA LYS A 99 -20.23 -4.80 -19.96
C LYS A 99 -18.91 -4.88 -19.22
N PHE A 100 -17.83 -5.15 -19.93
CA PHE A 100 -16.51 -5.10 -19.35
C PHE A 100 -15.95 -3.68 -19.38
N GLN A 101 -15.28 -3.31 -18.30
CA GLN A 101 -14.50 -2.10 -18.20
C GLN A 101 -13.04 -2.47 -17.89
N ILE A 102 -12.14 -1.59 -18.28
CA ILE A 102 -10.73 -1.65 -17.93
C ILE A 102 -10.31 -0.32 -17.32
N TYR A 103 -9.65 -0.41 -16.18
CA TYR A 103 -9.10 0.72 -15.44
C TYR A 103 -7.61 0.50 -15.23
N ARG A 104 -6.85 1.59 -15.31
CA ARG A 104 -5.49 1.65 -14.84
C ARG A 104 -5.39 2.75 -13.79
N ASN A 105 -4.99 2.34 -12.60
CA ASN A 105 -4.70 3.26 -11.52
C ASN A 105 -3.19 3.50 -11.52
N TYR A 106 -2.78 4.76 -11.59
CA TYR A 106 -1.44 5.23 -11.33
C TYR A 106 -1.32 5.69 -9.87
N PRO A 107 -0.11 5.90 -9.33
CA PRO A 107 0.10 6.35 -7.96
C PRO A 107 -0.68 7.61 -7.54
N ASP A 108 -0.95 8.51 -8.50
CA ASP A 108 -1.58 9.81 -8.27
C ASP A 108 -2.79 10.12 -9.19
N THR A 109 -3.11 9.25 -10.16
CA THR A 109 -4.22 9.45 -11.12
C THR A 109 -4.84 8.12 -11.55
N GLY A 110 -6.09 8.12 -12.01
CA GLY A 110 -6.75 6.92 -12.54
C GLY A 110 -7.38 7.17 -13.89
N VAL A 111 -7.32 6.20 -14.80
CA VAL A 111 -7.94 6.27 -16.12
C VAL A 111 -8.62 4.95 -16.46
N GLY A 112 -9.80 5.01 -17.05
CA GLY A 112 -10.49 3.80 -17.45
C GLY A 112 -11.85 4.03 -18.07
N GLY A 113 -12.46 2.93 -18.50
CA GLY A 113 -13.80 2.93 -19.08
C GLY A 113 -14.16 1.68 -19.86
N GLY A 114 -15.28 1.76 -20.55
CA GLY A 114 -15.91 0.62 -21.21
C GLY A 114 -15.08 0.08 -22.39
N ILE A 115 -14.94 -1.24 -22.43
CA ILE A 115 -14.28 -1.95 -23.53
C ILE A 115 -15.24 -2.02 -24.72
N THR A 116 -14.79 -1.53 -25.87
CA THR A 116 -15.56 -1.50 -27.12
C THR A 116 -15.09 -2.53 -28.13
N GLU A 117 -13.81 -2.89 -28.08
CA GLU A 117 -13.19 -3.78 -29.06
C GLU A 117 -12.00 -4.51 -28.44
N VAL A 118 -11.87 -5.80 -28.78
CA VAL A 118 -10.69 -6.61 -28.47
C VAL A 118 -10.15 -7.20 -29.77
N ILE A 119 -8.87 -6.95 -30.04
CA ILE A 119 -8.16 -7.42 -31.23
C ILE A 119 -7.08 -8.37 -30.76
N LYS A 120 -7.02 -9.59 -31.31
CA LYS A 120 -5.88 -10.48 -31.12
C LYS A 120 -4.76 -10.05 -32.06
N GLU A 121 -3.58 -9.84 -31.52
CA GLU A 121 -2.38 -9.48 -32.28
C GLU A 121 -1.69 -10.74 -32.85
N LYS A 122 -0.79 -10.54 -33.82
CA LYS A 122 -0.07 -11.64 -34.46
C LYS A 122 0.89 -12.33 -33.48
N GLY A 123 0.79 -13.66 -33.38
CA GLY A 123 1.73 -14.51 -32.65
C GLY A 123 1.59 -14.39 -31.13
N GLY A 124 1.09 -15.45 -30.49
CA GLY A 124 1.02 -15.55 -29.02
C GLY A 124 -0.29 -15.04 -28.39
N ASN A 125 -0.20 -14.65 -27.11
CA ASN A 125 -1.33 -14.21 -26.29
C ASN A 125 -1.33 -12.69 -26.13
N LYS A 126 -1.05 -11.99 -27.23
CA LYS A 126 -1.05 -10.54 -27.28
C LYS A 126 -2.39 -10.02 -27.81
N TYR A 127 -2.94 -9.03 -27.12
CA TYR A 127 -4.25 -8.44 -27.42
C TYR A 127 -4.18 -6.93 -27.31
N ARG A 128 -4.95 -6.26 -28.15
CA ARG A 128 -5.22 -4.83 -28.07
C ARG A 128 -6.66 -4.64 -27.63
N ILE A 129 -6.84 -4.03 -26.47
CA ILE A 129 -8.13 -3.71 -25.86
C ILE A 129 -8.37 -2.22 -26.06
N LYS A 130 -9.45 -1.87 -26.75
CA LYS A 130 -9.86 -0.49 -26.99
C LYS A 130 -11.10 -0.15 -26.20
N GLY A 131 -11.16 1.07 -25.71
CA GLY A 131 -12.28 1.60 -24.96
C GLY A 131 -12.41 3.11 -25.08
N MET A 132 -13.38 3.65 -24.35
CA MET A 132 -13.62 5.09 -24.24
C MET A 132 -13.53 5.50 -22.78
N GLY A 133 -12.79 6.56 -22.48
CA GLY A 133 -12.66 7.08 -21.12
C GLY A 133 -14.01 7.56 -20.59
N GLU A 134 -14.41 7.09 -19.40
CA GLU A 134 -15.74 7.40 -18.84
C GLU A 134 -15.97 8.91 -18.67
N ASN A 135 -14.95 9.64 -18.20
CA ASN A 135 -15.03 11.08 -17.95
C ASN A 135 -14.51 11.94 -19.11
N THR A 136 -13.56 11.42 -19.89
CA THR A 136 -12.88 12.19 -20.94
C THR A 136 -13.47 11.98 -22.32
N GLN A 137 -14.28 10.92 -22.50
CA GLN A 137 -14.77 10.46 -23.80
C GLN A 137 -13.65 10.34 -24.84
N SER A 138 -12.42 10.13 -24.38
CA SER A 138 -11.24 10.02 -25.22
C SER A 138 -10.97 8.55 -25.52
N PRO A 139 -10.55 8.21 -26.75
CA PRO A 139 -10.14 6.85 -27.08
C PRO A 139 -9.01 6.39 -26.17
N MET A 140 -9.14 5.19 -25.63
CA MET A 140 -8.11 4.54 -24.83
C MET A 140 -7.76 3.19 -25.43
N GLU A 141 -6.48 2.84 -25.33
CA GLU A 141 -5.95 1.59 -25.83
C GLU A 141 -4.95 0.99 -24.83
N PHE A 142 -5.16 -0.29 -24.56
CA PHE A 142 -4.24 -1.14 -23.81
C PHE A 142 -3.74 -2.24 -24.75
N ILE A 143 -2.42 -2.37 -24.88
CA ILE A 143 -1.81 -3.53 -25.52
C ILE A 143 -1.29 -4.42 -24.40
N ILE A 144 -1.89 -5.61 -24.27
CA ILE A 144 -1.54 -6.61 -23.26
C ILE A 144 -0.92 -7.84 -23.90
N ASP A 145 0.11 -8.40 -23.27
CA ASP A 145 0.71 -9.69 -23.61
C ASP A 145 0.58 -10.61 -22.39
N LEU A 146 -0.27 -11.63 -22.50
CA LEU A 146 -0.68 -12.48 -21.39
C LEU A 146 0.21 -13.72 -21.30
N SER A 147 0.63 -14.09 -20.09
CA SER A 147 1.23 -15.41 -19.89
C SER A 147 0.21 -16.52 -20.15
N ASN A 148 0.69 -17.69 -20.60
CA ASN A 148 -0.16 -18.83 -20.93
C ASN A 148 -1.03 -19.33 -19.76
N ASP A 149 -0.59 -19.09 -18.53
CA ASP A 149 -1.29 -19.45 -17.29
C ASP A 149 -2.15 -18.31 -16.73
N TYR A 150 -2.21 -17.16 -17.41
CA TYR A 150 -2.96 -15.97 -17.00
C TYR A 150 -2.62 -15.47 -15.58
N LYS A 151 -1.38 -15.69 -15.12
CA LYS A 151 -0.89 -15.18 -13.83
C LYS A 151 -0.09 -13.89 -13.95
N SER A 152 0.35 -13.54 -15.16
CA SER A 152 1.07 -12.30 -15.41
C SER A 152 0.73 -11.74 -16.78
N MET A 153 0.93 -10.44 -16.94
CA MET A 153 0.81 -9.78 -18.22
C MET A 153 1.85 -8.67 -18.35
N ILE A 154 2.23 -8.36 -19.57
CA ILE A 154 2.94 -7.12 -19.91
C ILE A 154 1.91 -6.19 -20.54
N ALA A 155 1.78 -4.97 -20.04
CA ALA A 155 0.82 -4.00 -20.57
C ALA A 155 1.50 -2.68 -20.95
N THR A 156 1.01 -2.08 -22.02
CA THR A 156 1.28 -0.70 -22.41
C THR A 156 -0.05 0.01 -22.64
N SER A 157 -0.09 1.32 -22.38
CA SER A 157 -1.29 2.13 -22.52
C SER A 157 -0.96 3.44 -23.23
N ASN A 158 -1.83 3.87 -24.14
CA ASN A 158 -1.66 5.13 -24.88
C ASN A 158 -2.30 6.36 -24.18
N VAL A 159 -2.85 6.18 -22.98
CA VAL A 159 -3.66 7.19 -22.30
C VAL A 159 -2.86 8.44 -21.91
N TYR A 160 -1.53 8.29 -21.75
CA TYR A 160 -0.60 9.41 -21.56
C TYR A 160 0.58 9.25 -22.53
N PRO A 161 0.57 9.94 -23.69
CA PRO A 161 1.61 9.80 -24.71
C PRO A 161 2.99 10.30 -24.24
N ASP A 162 3.03 11.24 -23.30
CA ASP A 162 4.27 11.87 -22.81
C ASP A 162 4.98 11.04 -21.72
N THR A 163 4.33 10.02 -21.15
CA THR A 163 4.94 9.14 -20.15
C THR A 163 5.39 7.80 -20.71
N SER A 164 5.21 7.56 -22.02
CA SER A 164 5.50 6.36 -22.81
C SER A 164 6.12 5.19 -22.01
N GLU A 165 5.34 4.58 -21.14
CA GLU A 165 5.80 3.43 -20.40
C GLU A 165 5.92 2.28 -21.39
N LYS A 166 7.16 1.84 -21.60
CA LYS A 166 7.45 0.66 -22.40
C LYS A 166 7.30 -0.56 -21.49
N ASP A 167 6.41 -1.45 -21.88
CA ASP A 167 6.26 -2.82 -21.39
C ASP A 167 6.32 -2.98 -19.85
N VAL A 168 5.24 -2.62 -19.16
CA VAL A 168 5.15 -2.79 -17.70
C VAL A 168 4.61 -4.17 -17.37
N LYS A 169 5.29 -4.90 -16.48
CA LYS A 169 4.87 -6.23 -16.02
C LYS A 169 3.90 -6.11 -14.84
N PHE A 170 2.76 -6.78 -14.97
CA PHE A 170 1.76 -6.93 -13.93
C PHE A 170 1.60 -8.39 -13.53
N ILE A 171 1.34 -8.63 -12.25
CA ILE A 171 1.05 -9.94 -11.68
C ILE A 171 -0.41 -9.96 -11.25
N ARG A 172 -1.14 -11.03 -11.58
CA ARG A 172 -2.54 -11.17 -11.18
C ARG A 172 -2.64 -11.23 -9.66
N TYR A 173 -3.60 -10.50 -9.12
CA TYR A 173 -3.97 -10.57 -7.71
C TYR A 173 -4.27 -12.03 -7.30
N SER A 174 -3.70 -12.42 -6.17
CA SER A 174 -4.12 -13.58 -5.39
C SER A 174 -4.08 -13.20 -3.91
N ARG A 175 -4.80 -13.96 -3.07
CA ARG A 175 -4.78 -13.71 -1.62
C ARG A 175 -3.36 -13.85 -1.06
N GLU A 176 -2.61 -14.85 -1.50
CA GLU A 176 -1.22 -15.08 -1.07
C GLU A 176 -0.29 -13.93 -1.47
N LEU A 177 -0.50 -13.35 -2.66
CA LEU A 177 0.26 -12.18 -3.10
C LEU A 177 -0.06 -10.96 -2.24
N GLU A 178 -1.34 -10.72 -1.94
CA GLU A 178 -1.74 -9.62 -1.06
C GLU A 178 -1.19 -9.78 0.35
N GLU A 179 -1.31 -10.96 0.95
CA GLU A 179 -0.72 -11.26 2.26
C GLU A 179 0.81 -11.05 2.25
N SER A 180 1.50 -11.43 1.17
CA SER A 180 2.94 -11.19 1.00
C SER A 180 3.28 -9.70 0.88
N ILE A 181 2.45 -8.90 0.20
CA ILE A 181 2.63 -7.45 0.12
C ILE A 181 2.45 -6.81 1.49
N GLU A 182 1.37 -7.14 2.20
CA GLU A 182 1.09 -6.60 3.54
C GLU A 182 2.20 -6.97 4.54
N LEU A 183 2.73 -8.19 4.44
CA LEU A 183 3.87 -8.63 5.25
C LEU A 183 5.12 -7.79 4.97
N LYS A 184 5.37 -7.42 3.71
CA LYS A 184 6.47 -6.54 3.34
C LYS A 184 6.25 -5.10 3.80
N CYS A 185 5.01 -4.61 3.81
CA CYS A 185 4.68 -3.29 4.35
C CYS A 185 4.95 -3.24 5.86
N LEU A 186 4.54 -4.28 6.59
CA LEU A 186 4.77 -4.35 8.03
C LEU A 186 6.25 -4.57 8.39
N ALA A 187 7.02 -5.22 7.52
CA ALA A 187 8.41 -5.55 7.80
C ALA A 187 9.25 -4.29 8.05
N GLY A 188 9.92 -4.25 9.19
CA GLY A 188 10.69 -3.10 9.65
C GLY A 188 11.14 -3.26 11.09
N ASP A 189 12.06 -2.40 11.49
CA ASP A 189 12.45 -2.24 12.89
C ASP A 189 11.67 -1.07 13.48
N TYR A 190 11.23 -1.21 14.72
CA TYR A 190 10.36 -0.26 15.42
C TYR A 190 10.81 -0.08 16.86
N LEU A 191 10.41 1.04 17.47
CA LEU A 191 10.70 1.43 18.83
C LEU A 191 9.39 1.81 19.55
N ASP A 192 9.25 1.38 20.80
CA ASP A 192 8.19 1.91 21.66
C ASP A 192 8.57 3.28 22.27
N ALA A 193 7.68 3.84 23.08
CA ALA A 193 7.91 5.11 23.78
C ALA A 193 9.08 5.08 24.79
N GLN A 194 9.58 3.89 25.16
CA GLN A 194 10.76 3.70 26.02
C GLN A 194 12.00 3.29 25.21
N ASN A 195 11.96 3.39 23.88
CA ASN A 195 13.02 2.98 22.96
C ASN A 195 13.37 1.48 23.04
N LYS A 196 12.44 0.62 23.42
CA LYS A 196 12.63 -0.83 23.29
C LYS A 196 12.41 -1.22 21.84
N ALA A 197 13.30 -2.06 21.33
CA ALA A 197 13.28 -2.49 19.94
C ALA A 197 12.33 -3.65 19.70
N TYR A 198 11.54 -3.50 18.64
CA TYR A 198 10.67 -4.51 18.05
C TYR A 198 11.06 -4.65 16.58
N SER A 199 11.02 -5.86 16.04
CA SER A 199 11.33 -6.09 14.63
C SER A 199 10.32 -7.02 14.01
N PHE A 200 9.80 -6.66 12.84
CA PHE A 200 8.96 -7.51 12.01
C PHE A 200 9.74 -7.86 10.76
N LYS A 201 9.92 -9.16 10.49
CA LYS A 201 10.63 -9.65 9.31
C LYS A 201 9.64 -10.11 8.25
N ASP A 202 10.02 -9.93 6.99
CA ASP A 202 9.27 -10.32 5.79
C ASP A 202 9.07 -11.85 5.65
N GLY A 203 9.71 -12.64 6.51
CA GLY A 203 9.48 -14.08 6.64
C GLY A 203 8.41 -14.48 7.67
N GLY A 204 7.66 -13.53 8.23
CA GLY A 204 6.65 -13.83 9.26
C GLY A 204 7.24 -14.14 10.63
N VAL A 205 8.35 -13.48 10.96
CA VAL A 205 8.99 -13.59 12.28
C VAL A 205 9.10 -12.22 12.93
N ALA A 206 8.64 -12.14 14.16
CA ALA A 206 8.63 -10.95 14.97
C ALA A 206 9.64 -11.12 16.12
N ILE A 207 10.43 -10.08 16.42
CA ILE A 207 11.46 -10.09 17.48
C ILE A 207 11.14 -8.98 18.48
N TRP A 208 10.80 -9.39 19.70
CA TRP A 208 10.44 -8.50 20.80
C TRP A 208 11.69 -8.11 21.59
N PRO A 209 11.56 -7.14 22.53
CA PRO A 209 12.60 -6.87 23.51
C PRO A 209 13.04 -8.16 24.22
N ASP A 210 14.33 -8.23 24.57
CA ASP A 210 15.00 -9.42 25.13
C ASP A 210 15.17 -10.59 24.14
N ASN A 211 15.13 -10.33 22.82
CA ASN A 211 15.30 -11.33 21.75
C ASN A 211 14.25 -12.45 21.74
N LYS A 212 13.06 -12.20 22.28
CA LYS A 212 11.94 -13.16 22.19
C LYS A 212 11.39 -13.14 20.77
N THR A 213 11.25 -14.31 20.15
CA THR A 213 10.77 -14.44 18.78
C THR A 213 9.37 -15.04 18.72
N PHE A 214 8.53 -14.55 17.83
CA PHE A 214 7.20 -15.07 17.56
C PHE A 214 6.99 -15.26 16.07
N LYS A 215 6.31 -16.34 15.69
CA LYS A 215 5.87 -16.54 14.31
C LYS A 215 4.54 -15.85 14.09
N PHE A 216 4.40 -15.20 12.95
CA PHE A 216 3.16 -14.55 12.58
C PHE A 216 2.89 -14.61 11.08
N SER A 217 1.65 -14.36 10.70
CA SER A 217 1.22 -14.13 9.32
C SER A 217 0.32 -12.90 9.27
N ILE A 218 0.06 -12.41 8.07
CA ILE A 218 -1.00 -11.43 7.84
C ILE A 218 -2.21 -12.16 7.28
N SER A 219 -3.38 -11.83 7.83
CA SER A 219 -4.66 -12.33 7.36
C SER A 219 -5.54 -11.17 6.96
N LYS A 220 -6.10 -11.24 5.75
CA LYS A 220 -7.00 -10.23 5.20
C LYS A 220 -8.18 -10.95 4.53
N GLN A 221 -9.40 -10.61 4.94
CA GLN A 221 -10.59 -11.34 4.51
C GLN A 221 -10.90 -11.08 3.03
N ASP A 222 -10.83 -9.81 2.65
CA ASP A 222 -10.94 -9.31 1.30
C ASP A 222 -10.12 -8.02 1.14
N ARG A 223 -10.01 -7.53 -0.09
CA ARG A 223 -9.23 -6.34 -0.45
C ARG A 223 -9.55 -5.09 0.38
N ASN A 224 -10.82 -4.92 0.77
CA ASN A 224 -11.30 -3.73 1.47
C ASN A 224 -11.28 -3.90 2.99
N SER A 225 -11.11 -5.13 3.48
CA SER A 225 -10.96 -5.43 4.89
C SER A 225 -9.62 -4.95 5.45
N SER A 226 -9.60 -4.57 6.72
CA SER A 226 -8.35 -4.26 7.42
C SER A 226 -7.53 -5.53 7.66
N PRO A 227 -6.21 -5.50 7.43
CA PRO A 227 -5.36 -6.66 7.66
C PRO A 227 -5.19 -6.91 9.17
N HIS A 228 -4.95 -8.17 9.53
CA HIS A 228 -4.72 -8.62 10.91
C HIS A 228 -3.40 -9.38 11.02
N ILE A 229 -2.68 -9.17 12.12
CA ILE A 229 -1.54 -10.00 12.50
C ILE A 229 -2.09 -11.25 13.20
N VAL A 230 -1.75 -12.42 12.70
CA VAL A 230 -2.09 -13.71 13.33
C VAL A 230 -0.83 -14.28 13.95
N ALA A 231 -0.81 -14.45 15.27
CA ALA A 231 0.34 -14.95 16.01
C ALA A 231 0.21 -16.45 16.29
N TYR A 232 1.32 -17.18 16.14
CA TYR A 232 1.37 -18.64 16.29
C TYR A 232 2.27 -19.08 17.44
N ASP A 233 1.92 -20.20 18.06
CA ASP A 233 2.84 -20.93 18.94
C ASP A 233 3.91 -21.70 18.14
N ASP A 234 4.84 -22.34 18.85
CA ASP A 234 5.91 -23.13 18.25
C ASP A 234 5.41 -24.34 17.42
N LYS A 235 4.15 -24.75 17.63
CA LYS A 235 3.49 -25.83 16.90
C LYS A 235 2.68 -25.33 15.71
N GLY A 236 2.69 -24.02 15.44
CA GLY A 236 1.95 -23.41 14.34
C GLY A 236 0.45 -23.21 14.61
N LYS A 237 0.00 -23.35 15.86
CA LYS A 237 -1.40 -23.09 16.22
C LYS A 237 -1.59 -21.59 16.45
N GLU A 238 -2.67 -21.02 15.90
CA GLU A 238 -3.07 -19.64 16.18
C GLU A 238 -3.31 -19.46 17.69
N THR A 239 -2.64 -18.46 18.26
CA THR A 239 -2.73 -18.11 19.69
C THR A 239 -3.42 -16.78 19.92
N ALA A 240 -3.34 -15.87 18.95
CA ALA A 240 -3.96 -14.57 19.01
C ALA A 240 -4.06 -13.95 17.61
N ARG A 241 -4.98 -12.99 17.49
CA ARG A 241 -5.21 -12.19 16.30
C ARG A 241 -5.31 -10.72 16.69
N TYR A 242 -4.58 -9.85 16.01
CA TYR A 242 -4.48 -8.43 16.33
C TYR A 242 -4.82 -7.59 15.10
N SER A 243 -5.63 -6.56 15.29
CA SER A 243 -5.78 -5.51 14.30
C SER A 243 -4.50 -4.67 14.29
N TYR A 244 -4.07 -4.19 13.12
CA TYR A 244 -2.98 -3.23 13.06
C TYR A 244 -3.23 -2.14 12.04
N LYS A 245 -2.58 -1.00 12.24
CA LYS A 245 -2.57 0.13 11.32
C LYS A 245 -1.15 0.63 11.17
N LEU A 246 -0.68 0.77 9.93
CA LEU A 246 0.60 1.36 9.58
C LEU A 246 0.35 2.71 8.89
N LEU A 247 0.90 3.79 9.45
CA LEU A 247 0.81 5.15 8.92
C LEU A 247 2.15 5.87 9.11
N ASN A 248 2.81 6.29 8.02
CA ASN A 248 4.05 7.07 8.08
C ASN A 248 5.09 6.47 9.04
N ASP A 249 5.36 5.16 8.90
CA ASP A 249 6.27 4.38 9.74
C ASP A 249 5.85 4.24 11.23
N ASN A 250 4.64 4.68 11.60
CA ASN A 250 4.02 4.39 12.89
C ASN A 250 3.10 3.18 12.78
N LEU A 251 3.32 2.22 13.67
CA LEU A 251 2.61 0.95 13.76
C LEU A 251 1.80 0.92 15.06
N GLU A 252 0.48 0.97 14.92
CA GLU A 252 -0.45 0.76 16.01
C GLU A 252 -0.99 -0.68 15.94
N ILE A 253 -0.83 -1.45 17.02
CA ILE A 253 -1.37 -2.82 17.16
C ILE A 253 -2.42 -2.82 18.26
N LYS A 254 -3.63 -3.28 17.93
CA LYS A 254 -4.78 -3.36 18.83
C LYS A 254 -5.17 -4.81 19.11
N ASN A 255 -5.85 -5.00 20.23
CA ASN A 255 -6.48 -6.27 20.54
C ASN A 255 -7.55 -6.66 19.47
N PRO A 256 -7.97 -7.92 19.39
CA PRO A 256 -8.87 -8.39 18.34
C PRO A 256 -10.17 -7.58 18.19
N ASP A 257 -10.70 -7.05 19.31
CA ASP A 257 -11.94 -6.25 19.33
C ASP A 257 -11.72 -4.77 18.97
N ASN A 258 -10.48 -4.38 18.62
CA ASN A 258 -10.09 -3.03 18.22
C ASN A 258 -10.38 -1.93 19.26
N ASN A 259 -10.60 -2.29 20.53
CA ASN A 259 -10.99 -1.36 21.60
C ASN A 259 -9.83 -0.94 22.50
N LYS A 260 -8.66 -1.57 22.38
CA LYS A 260 -7.48 -1.31 23.20
C LYS A 260 -6.20 -1.41 22.39
N THR A 261 -5.38 -0.35 22.45
CA THR A 261 -4.02 -0.35 21.92
C THR A 261 -3.11 -1.21 22.80
N MET A 262 -2.46 -2.19 22.16
CA MET A 262 -1.55 -3.15 22.78
C MET A 262 -0.10 -2.72 22.60
N LEU A 263 0.23 -2.21 21.41
CA LEU A 263 1.53 -1.62 21.09
C LEU A 263 1.31 -0.38 20.23
N ASP A 264 2.07 0.67 20.52
CA ASP A 264 2.16 1.89 19.72
C ASP A 264 3.64 2.13 19.47
N LEU A 265 4.03 1.97 18.21
CA LEU A 265 5.43 1.83 17.80
C LEU A 265 5.73 2.83 16.69
N ARG A 266 6.90 3.45 16.76
CA ARG A 266 7.48 4.27 15.68
C ARG A 266 8.57 3.47 14.97
N GLY A 267 8.86 3.71 13.70
CA GLY A 267 10.00 3.08 13.02
C GLY A 267 11.32 3.29 13.78
N ALA A 268 12.29 2.40 13.65
CA ALA A 268 13.62 2.56 14.26
C ALA A 268 14.47 3.55 13.46
N ASP A 269 14.32 3.54 12.13
CA ASP A 269 14.86 4.56 11.22
C ASP A 269 14.08 5.87 11.29
N TYR A 270 12.92 5.86 11.96
CA TYR A 270 12.29 7.08 12.48
C TYR A 270 13.25 7.64 13.53
N SER A 271 14.20 8.47 13.11
CA SER A 271 14.87 9.34 14.06
C SER A 271 13.79 10.15 14.76
N ALA A 272 13.78 10.13 16.09
CA ALA A 272 12.87 10.91 16.93
C ALA A 272 12.95 12.44 16.71
N ASN A 273 13.65 12.88 15.65
CA ASN A 273 13.77 14.26 15.26
C ASN A 273 13.84 14.40 13.71
N MET A 274 12.88 13.80 12.99
CA MET A 274 12.75 14.01 11.54
C MET A 274 12.54 15.49 11.19
N GLU A 275 11.89 16.25 12.07
CA GLU A 275 11.80 17.70 11.98
C GLU A 275 13.19 18.35 12.03
N GLN A 276 14.06 17.95 12.96
CA GLN A 276 15.45 18.43 12.98
C GLN A 276 16.25 17.95 11.78
N LYS A 277 16.05 16.73 11.29
CA LYS A 277 16.71 16.29 10.04
C LYS A 277 16.29 17.15 8.85
N ALA A 278 15.01 17.50 8.75
CA ALA A 278 14.53 18.43 7.73
C ALA A 278 15.17 19.81 7.89
N ILE A 279 15.27 20.31 9.12
CA ILE A 279 15.97 21.56 9.45
C ILE A 279 17.46 21.48 9.07
N ASP A 280 18.15 20.40 9.40
CA ASP A 280 19.58 20.20 9.12
C ASP A 280 19.85 20.14 7.61
N LEU A 281 18.95 19.51 6.82
CA LEU A 281 19.03 19.50 5.36
C LEU A 281 18.93 20.91 4.78
N VAL A 282 18.00 21.73 5.28
CA VAL A 282 17.87 23.13 4.87
C VAL A 282 19.08 23.95 5.35
N ALA A 283 19.55 23.78 6.59
CA ALA A 283 20.73 24.45 7.11
C ALA A 283 21.98 24.15 6.25
N ALA A 284 22.16 22.88 5.84
CA ALA A 284 23.26 22.46 4.98
C ALA A 284 23.22 23.13 3.59
N LYS A 285 22.04 23.36 3.01
CA LYS A 285 21.87 24.12 1.75
C LYS A 285 22.49 25.52 1.83
N PHE A 286 22.46 26.14 3.01
CA PHE A 286 23.03 27.48 3.27
C PHE A 286 24.44 27.45 3.90
N LYS A 287 25.03 26.25 4.04
CA LYS A 287 26.29 26.03 4.80
C LYS A 287 26.22 26.67 6.18
N ALA A 288 25.05 26.59 6.81
CA ALA A 288 24.79 27.23 8.07
C ALA A 288 25.30 26.37 9.22
N ASN A 289 26.02 26.97 10.17
CA ASN A 289 26.50 26.28 11.36
C ASN A 289 25.65 26.70 12.56
N ALA A 290 25.21 25.73 13.37
CA ALA A 290 24.55 26.04 14.63
C ALA A 290 25.52 26.79 15.54
N ASP A 291 25.13 27.97 16.01
CA ASP A 291 25.98 28.85 16.81
C ASP A 291 25.64 28.72 18.30
N TYR A 292 24.37 28.88 18.65
CA TYR A 292 23.87 28.72 20.02
C TYR A 292 22.36 28.45 20.07
N GLN A 293 21.89 27.88 21.19
CA GLN A 293 20.45 27.80 21.52
C GLN A 293 20.06 29.00 22.38
N ALA A 294 19.07 29.77 21.93
CA ALA A 294 18.49 30.85 22.73
C ALA A 294 17.71 30.28 23.94
N GLU A 295 17.52 31.09 24.98
CA GLU A 295 16.72 30.71 26.16
C GLU A 295 15.27 30.30 25.81
N SER A 296 14.77 30.72 24.64
CA SER A 296 13.48 30.32 24.08
C SER A 296 13.46 28.90 23.48
N GLY A 297 14.59 28.18 23.47
CA GLY A 297 14.72 26.85 22.87
C GLY A 297 14.90 26.84 21.35
N VAL A 298 15.02 28.01 20.71
CA VAL A 298 15.25 28.14 19.27
C VAL A 298 16.75 28.14 18.97
N THR A 299 17.20 27.27 18.07
CA THR A 299 18.58 27.24 17.58
C THR A 299 18.80 28.32 16.54
N ILE A 300 19.82 29.15 16.73
CA ILE A 300 20.26 30.15 15.74
C ILE A 300 21.45 29.59 14.96
N TYR A 301 21.38 29.73 13.64
CA TYR A 301 22.43 29.29 12.72
C TYR A 301 23.11 30.49 12.08
N LYS A 302 24.43 30.44 11.94
CA LYS A 302 25.21 31.42 11.19
C LYS A 302 25.47 30.92 9.78
N SER A 303 25.17 31.75 8.79
CA SER A 303 25.33 31.42 7.37
C SER A 303 25.85 32.62 6.57
N SER A 304 26.14 32.41 5.28
CA SER A 304 26.53 33.50 4.38
C SER A 304 25.44 34.55 4.14
N ILE A 305 24.17 34.24 4.43
CA ILE A 305 23.04 35.15 4.26
C ILE A 305 22.66 35.86 5.57
N GLY A 306 23.41 35.65 6.64
CA GLY A 306 23.18 36.23 7.96
C GLY A 306 22.94 35.18 9.05
N GLU A 307 22.44 35.67 10.18
CA GLU A 307 21.94 34.84 11.28
C GLU A 307 20.51 34.40 10.94
N ILE A 308 20.30 33.09 10.85
CA ILE A 308 19.03 32.49 10.44
C ILE A 308 18.46 31.60 11.53
N GLN A 309 17.14 31.58 11.60
CA GLN A 309 16.36 30.66 12.41
C GLN A 309 15.62 29.70 11.48
N LEU A 310 15.63 28.43 11.85
CA LEU A 310 14.96 27.36 11.12
C LEU A 310 14.01 26.64 12.05
N TYR A 311 12.76 26.47 11.62
CA TYR A 311 11.77 25.70 12.37
C TYR A 311 10.86 24.92 11.41
N CYS A 312 10.38 23.78 11.89
CA CYS A 312 9.44 22.94 11.16
C CYS A 312 7.99 23.33 11.53
N GLN A 313 7.11 23.45 10.53
CA GLN A 313 5.69 23.76 10.73
C GLN A 313 4.77 22.52 10.58
N GLY A 314 5.35 21.34 10.42
CA GLY A 314 4.61 20.08 10.25
C GLY A 314 4.87 19.43 8.90
N THR A 315 3.93 18.61 8.44
CA THR A 315 4.06 17.81 7.21
C THR A 315 2.91 18.09 6.23
N ASP A 316 3.18 17.93 4.94
CA ASP A 316 2.15 17.91 3.90
C ASP A 316 1.41 16.57 3.84
N ASP A 317 0.41 16.47 2.96
CA ASP A 317 -0.38 15.26 2.72
C ASP A 317 0.42 14.06 2.17
N LYS A 318 1.64 14.31 1.70
CA LYS A 318 2.61 13.32 1.23
C LYS A 318 3.66 12.96 2.29
N GLY A 319 3.59 13.52 3.49
CA GLY A 319 4.53 13.28 4.59
C GLY A 319 5.87 14.01 4.44
N ARG A 320 5.97 14.99 3.54
CA ARG A 320 7.15 15.86 3.40
C ARG A 320 7.08 17.00 4.41
N TYR A 321 8.22 17.43 4.95
CA TYR A 321 8.30 18.39 6.03
C TYR A 321 8.34 19.83 5.51
N LYS A 322 7.54 20.71 6.10
CA LYS A 322 7.54 22.14 5.80
C LYS A 322 8.47 22.87 6.75
N VAL A 323 9.61 23.34 6.25
CA VAL A 323 10.63 24.05 7.02
C VAL A 323 10.60 25.53 6.65
N ILE A 324 10.53 26.39 7.66
CA ILE A 324 10.59 27.84 7.50
C ILE A 324 11.97 28.34 7.92
N LEU A 325 12.55 29.17 7.07
CA LEU A 325 13.73 29.97 7.34
C LEU A 325 13.31 31.41 7.58
N SER A 326 13.78 31.99 8.68
CA SER A 326 13.69 33.43 8.97
C SER A 326 15.09 33.99 9.16
N ILE A 327 15.34 35.20 8.67
CA ILE A 327 16.60 35.91 8.89
C ILE A 327 16.41 36.80 10.12
N SER A 328 17.24 36.62 11.14
CA SER A 328 17.22 37.46 12.34
C SER A 328 18.07 38.71 12.17
N ALA A 329 19.23 38.56 11.52
CA ALA A 329 20.13 39.65 11.19
C ALA A 329 20.86 39.37 9.88
N TYR A 330 20.96 40.37 9.02
CA TYR A 330 21.72 40.33 7.79
C TYR A 330 23.24 40.41 8.05
N PRO A 331 24.10 40.06 7.06
CA PRO A 331 25.55 40.08 7.24
C PRO A 331 26.14 41.45 7.59
N ASP A 332 25.43 42.54 7.28
CA ASP A 332 25.80 43.91 7.63
C ASP A 332 25.39 44.32 9.07
N GLY A 333 24.78 43.40 9.82
CA GLY A 333 24.31 43.61 11.18
C GLY A 333 22.97 44.33 11.27
N SER A 334 22.30 44.62 10.15
CA SER A 334 20.93 45.11 10.16
C SER A 334 19.95 43.99 10.51
N ASN A 335 18.94 44.31 11.31
CA ASN A 335 17.87 43.36 11.65
C ASN A 335 16.84 43.30 10.52
N ASP A 336 16.11 42.18 10.44
CA ASP A 336 14.95 42.02 9.55
C ASP A 336 13.62 42.12 10.35
N PRO A 337 13.17 43.33 10.71
CA PRO A 337 11.98 43.50 11.56
C PRO A 337 10.67 43.08 10.89
N TYR A 338 10.66 42.91 9.56
CA TYR A 338 9.47 42.57 8.78
C TYR A 338 9.50 41.14 8.22
N ASN A 339 10.55 40.36 8.53
CA ASN A 339 10.74 39.00 8.05
C ASN A 339 10.70 38.92 6.50
N GLU A 340 11.20 39.96 5.83
CA GLU A 340 11.23 40.06 4.36
C GLU A 340 12.15 39.00 3.74
N GLY A 341 13.09 38.47 4.52
CA GLY A 341 13.97 37.37 4.14
C GLY A 341 13.38 35.97 4.34
N ALA A 342 12.12 35.84 4.78
CA ALA A 342 11.51 34.56 5.07
C ALA A 342 11.40 33.65 3.84
N ARG A 343 11.72 32.37 4.02
CA ARG A 343 11.62 31.35 2.97
C ARG A 343 10.99 30.08 3.53
N GLU A 344 10.27 29.39 2.67
CA GLU A 344 9.58 28.15 2.94
C GLU A 344 10.14 27.06 2.04
N PHE A 345 10.38 25.90 2.64
CA PHE A 345 10.88 24.72 1.97
C PHE A 345 9.98 23.53 2.24
N ILE A 346 9.69 22.74 1.22
CA ILE A 346 9.21 21.36 1.38
C ILE A 346 10.41 20.42 1.29
N VAL A 347 10.57 19.58 2.32
CA VAL A 347 11.72 18.70 2.49
C VAL A 347 11.25 17.25 2.56
N ASP A 348 11.70 16.45 1.61
CA ASP A 348 11.60 14.99 1.72
C ASP A 348 12.87 14.47 2.41
N VAL A 349 12.73 14.12 3.69
CA VAL A 349 13.85 13.65 4.51
C VAL A 349 14.36 12.28 4.05
N LYS A 350 13.51 11.44 3.42
CA LYS A 350 13.90 10.10 2.97
C LYS A 350 14.82 10.18 1.75
N THR A 351 14.49 11.05 0.80
CA THR A 351 15.26 11.23 -0.44
C THR A 351 16.33 12.32 -0.33
N GLY A 352 16.25 13.17 0.70
CA GLY A 352 17.09 14.36 0.85
C GLY A 352 16.73 15.49 -0.12
N HIS A 353 15.59 15.40 -0.81
CA HIS A 353 15.13 16.40 -1.76
C HIS A 353 14.58 17.64 -1.03
N ILE A 354 14.94 18.84 -1.52
CA ILE A 354 14.54 20.13 -0.96
C ILE A 354 13.96 21.00 -2.08
N GLU A 355 12.70 21.37 -1.94
CA GLU A 355 11.95 22.27 -2.82
C GLU A 355 11.71 23.61 -2.10
N GLU A 356 12.12 24.74 -2.68
CA GLU A 356 11.82 26.08 -2.15
C GLU A 356 10.49 26.55 -2.74
N VAL A 357 9.50 26.82 -1.88
CA VAL A 357 8.10 27.08 -2.29
C VAL A 357 7.77 28.56 -2.31
N THR A 358 8.60 29.39 -1.66
CA THR A 358 8.41 30.84 -1.64
C THR A 358 8.73 31.40 -3.02
N GLN A 359 7.68 31.75 -3.76
CA GLN A 359 7.81 32.61 -4.94
C GLN A 359 8.12 34.03 -4.46
N LYS A 360 9.22 34.59 -4.98
CA LYS A 360 9.47 36.03 -4.93
C LYS A 360 8.49 36.77 -5.83
#